data_AF-A0A8S3T1V9-F1
#
_entry.id   AF-A0A8S3T1V9-F1
#
_cell.length_a   1.000
_cell.length_b   1.000
_cell.length_c   1.000
_cell.angle_alpha   90.00
_cell.angle_beta   90.00
_cell.angle_gamma   90.00
#
_symmetry.space_group_name_H-M   'P 1'
#
loop_
_entity.id
_entity.type
_entity.pdbx_description
1 polymer ?
#
loop_
_entity_poly.entity_id
_entity_poly.type
_entity_poly.pdbx_seq_one_letter_code
_entity_poly.pdbx_strand_id
1 'polypeptide(L)'
;MGDDNDESFHLTRETLKAKQKLLKQKGKGNKPKRAQPLTDTEIAMLFDKNVLGDNSPKALLNTVWLNNCVQFGLRGVSEHYSLRWGDVTLNTASDGTKYLELNERQTKTRTGANVADVREVSPKIYGTNGDHDPIKYYEIYKSKRPQNFCDAEDPFYLAPRTISLADTRSEIWFLRQKIGEDS
;
A
#
# COMPACT_ATOMS: atom_id res chain seq x y z
N MET A 1 30.71 0.41 16.34
CA MET A 1 29.55 0.45 17.26
C MET A 1 29.52 1.85 17.84
N GLY A 2 28.65 2.73 17.35
CA GLY A 2 28.51 4.09 17.87
C GLY A 2 27.56 4.07 19.06
N ASP A 3 28.04 4.55 20.20
CA ASP A 3 27.37 4.57 21.48
C ASP A 3 26.09 5.41 21.41
N ASP A 4 24.92 4.78 21.57
CA ASP A 4 23.61 5.45 21.52
C ASP A 4 23.27 6.16 22.86
N ASN A 5 24.22 6.16 23.79
CA ASN A 5 24.09 6.68 25.15
C ASN A 5 25.01 7.89 25.42
N ASP A 6 25.13 8.78 24.44
CA ASP A 6 25.88 10.03 24.61
C ASP A 6 25.09 11.02 25.49
N GLU A 7 25.32 10.93 26.81
CA GLU A 7 24.76 11.83 27.82
C GLU A 7 25.05 13.31 27.53
N SER A 8 26.14 13.61 26.81
CA SER A 8 26.59 14.98 26.58
C SER A 8 25.61 15.83 25.76
N PHE A 9 24.69 15.19 25.03
CA PHE A 9 23.65 15.86 24.24
C PHE A 9 22.24 15.69 24.80
N HIS A 10 22.05 15.09 25.98
CA HIS A 10 20.73 14.83 26.57
C HIS A 10 19.92 16.12 26.74
N LEU A 11 20.53 17.14 27.37
CA LEU A 11 19.92 18.45 27.58
C LEU A 11 19.54 19.13 26.26
N THR A 12 20.40 19.02 25.25
CA THR A 12 20.20 19.58 23.92
C THR A 12 19.01 18.91 23.21
N ARG A 13 18.88 17.58 23.31
CA ARG A 13 17.76 16.81 22.75
C ARG A 13 16.44 17.21 23.40
N GLU A 14 16.40 17.33 24.73
CA GLU A 14 15.19 17.72 25.46
C GLU A 14 14.77 19.17 25.15
N THR A 15 15.74 20.08 25.10
CA THR A 15 15.49 21.48 24.71
C THR A 15 14.96 21.58 23.28
N LEU A 16 15.50 20.78 22.36
CA LEU A 16 15.04 20.72 20.98
C LEU A 16 13.60 20.19 20.88
N LYS A 17 13.27 19.09 21.59
CA LYS A 17 11.90 18.54 21.64
C LYS A 17 10.91 19.55 22.22
N ALA A 18 11.27 20.23 23.31
CA ALA A 18 10.44 21.27 23.91
C ALA A 18 10.18 22.42 22.93
N LYS A 19 11.21 22.87 22.20
CA LYS A 19 11.08 23.91 21.16
C LYS A 19 10.24 23.45 19.97
N GLN A 20 10.39 22.20 19.53
CA GLN A 20 9.54 21.60 18.50
C GLN A 20 8.06 21.58 18.91
N LYS A 21 7.75 21.18 20.16
CA LYS A 21 6.38 21.19 20.70
C LYS A 21 5.80 22.60 20.76
N LEU A 22 6.57 23.58 21.22
CA LEU A 22 6.16 25.00 21.23
C LEU A 22 5.88 25.55 19.83
N LEU A 23 6.75 25.24 18.85
CA LEU A 23 6.56 25.67 17.47
C LEU A 23 5.33 25.02 16.83
N LYS A 24 5.04 23.75 17.15
CA LYS A 24 3.82 23.06 16.73
C LYS A 24 2.57 23.70 17.34
N GLN A 25 2.58 24.04 18.64
CA GLN A 25 1.49 24.79 19.28
C GLN A 25 1.26 26.16 18.66
N LYS A 26 2.33 26.84 18.24
CA LYS A 26 2.27 28.13 17.52
C LYS A 26 1.91 28.00 16.03
N GLY A 27 1.51 26.81 15.57
CA GLY A 27 1.12 26.56 14.18
C GLY A 27 2.27 26.58 13.17
N LYS A 28 3.53 26.77 13.61
CA LYS A 28 4.72 26.85 12.74
C LYS A 28 5.22 25.49 12.23
N GLY A 29 4.41 24.44 12.35
CA GLY A 29 4.63 23.10 11.79
C GLY A 29 3.62 22.70 10.72
N ASN A 30 2.66 23.57 10.38
CA ASN A 30 1.70 23.30 9.31
C ASN A 30 2.42 23.39 7.96
N LYS A 31 2.43 22.28 7.21
CA LYS A 31 3.01 22.23 5.87
C LYS A 31 2.12 23.09 4.94
N PRO A 32 2.62 24.23 4.40
CA PRO A 32 1.84 25.06 3.48
C PRO A 32 1.51 24.33 2.17
N LYS A 33 2.23 23.23 1.88
CA LYS A 33 2.02 22.33 0.74
C LYS A 33 1.39 21.02 1.21
N ARG A 34 0.23 21.08 1.87
CA ARG A 34 -0.54 19.87 2.18
C ARG A 34 -1.06 19.31 0.86
N ALA A 35 -0.76 18.05 0.57
CA ALA A 35 -1.38 17.37 -0.56
C ALA A 35 -2.90 17.36 -0.37
N GLN A 36 -3.64 17.81 -1.38
CA GLN A 36 -5.09 17.68 -1.41
C GLN A 36 -5.45 16.22 -1.72
N PRO A 37 -6.48 15.66 -1.07
CA PRO A 37 -6.97 14.35 -1.44
C PRO A 37 -7.54 14.39 -2.88
N LEU A 38 -7.43 13.27 -3.59
CA LEU A 38 -8.13 13.11 -4.87
C LEU A 38 -9.64 13.22 -4.63
N THR A 39 -10.31 13.97 -5.49
CA THR A 39 -11.77 14.08 -5.52
C THR A 39 -12.38 12.88 -6.25
N ASP A 40 -13.64 12.56 -5.96
CA ASP A 40 -14.36 11.48 -6.64
C ASP A 40 -14.43 11.70 -8.15
N THR A 41 -14.56 12.97 -8.59
CA THR A 41 -14.52 13.35 -10.01
C THR A 41 -13.17 13.03 -10.65
N GLU A 42 -12.05 13.30 -9.96
CA GLU A 42 -10.72 12.96 -10.46
C GLU A 42 -10.53 11.45 -10.55
N ILE A 43 -11.02 10.70 -9.55
CA ILE A 43 -10.99 9.23 -9.58
C ILE A 43 -11.79 8.71 -10.77
N ALA A 44 -13.01 9.21 -10.99
CA ALA A 44 -13.84 8.84 -12.14
C ALA A 44 -13.13 9.14 -13.48
N MET A 45 -12.52 10.33 -13.61
CA MET A 45 -11.74 10.67 -14.81
C MET A 45 -10.55 9.72 -15.05
N LEU A 46 -9.94 9.18 -14.00
CA LEU A 46 -8.84 8.21 -14.14
C LEU A 46 -9.34 6.84 -14.63
N PHE A 47 -10.54 6.42 -14.22
CA PHE A 47 -11.21 5.23 -14.77
C PHE A 47 -11.59 5.45 -16.24
N ASP A 48 -12.22 6.58 -16.58
CA ASP A 48 -12.60 6.92 -17.96
C ASP A 48 -11.38 6.94 -18.91
N LYS A 49 -10.25 7.44 -18.41
CA LYS A 49 -8.98 7.49 -19.16
C LYS A 49 -8.21 6.18 -19.15
N ASN A 50 -8.78 5.09 -18.61
CA ASN A 50 -8.14 3.77 -18.58
C ASN A 50 -6.79 3.75 -17.85
N VAL A 51 -6.56 4.73 -16.96
CA VAL A 51 -5.39 4.80 -16.07
C VAL A 51 -5.60 3.90 -14.85
N LEU A 52 -6.86 3.78 -14.44
CA LEU A 52 -7.38 2.82 -13.49
C LEU A 52 -8.37 1.90 -14.22
N GLY A 53 -8.50 0.66 -13.77
CA GLY A 53 -9.41 -0.32 -14.32
C GLY A 53 -8.73 -1.66 -14.56
N ASP A 54 -9.38 -2.56 -15.27
CA ASP A 54 -8.93 -3.90 -15.60
C ASP A 54 -8.68 -4.07 -17.11
N ASN A 55 -8.48 -2.96 -17.82
CA ASN A 55 -8.24 -2.90 -19.26
C ASN A 55 -6.78 -3.20 -19.66
N SER A 56 -5.83 -3.09 -18.73
CA SER A 56 -4.42 -3.41 -18.96
C SER A 56 -3.70 -3.81 -17.67
N PRO A 57 -2.55 -4.52 -17.74
CA PRO A 57 -1.79 -4.89 -16.55
C PRO A 57 -1.40 -3.69 -15.69
N LYS A 58 -1.04 -2.56 -16.33
CA LYS A 58 -0.65 -1.33 -15.66
C LYS A 58 -1.85 -0.65 -14.98
N ALA A 59 -2.99 -0.57 -15.68
CA ALA A 59 -4.20 0.03 -15.11
C ALA A 59 -4.68 -0.76 -13.88
N LEU A 60 -4.67 -2.10 -13.97
CA LEU A 60 -5.06 -2.97 -12.86
C LEU A 60 -4.13 -2.82 -11.67
N LEU A 61 -2.82 -2.78 -11.90
CA LEU A 61 -1.84 -2.57 -10.85
C LEU A 61 -2.01 -1.20 -10.17
N ASN A 62 -2.26 -0.15 -10.95
CA ASN A 62 -2.52 1.19 -10.43
C ASN A 62 -3.80 1.22 -9.57
N THR A 63 -4.86 0.54 -9.98
CA THR A 63 -6.11 0.45 -9.22
C THR A 63 -5.91 -0.25 -7.89
N VAL A 64 -5.26 -1.41 -7.88
CA VAL A 64 -4.95 -2.13 -6.64
C VAL A 64 -4.04 -1.27 -5.74
N TRP A 65 -3.05 -0.58 -6.31
CA TRP A 65 -2.20 0.34 -5.57
C TRP A 65 -2.98 1.49 -4.93
N LEU A 66 -3.85 2.17 -5.69
CA LEU A 66 -4.68 3.26 -5.20
C LEU A 66 -5.63 2.80 -4.08
N ASN A 67 -6.28 1.64 -4.25
CA ASN A 67 -7.16 1.06 -3.24
C ASN A 67 -6.40 0.81 -1.93
N ASN A 68 -5.19 0.25 -2.00
CA ASN A 68 -4.34 0.06 -0.83
C ASN A 68 -3.93 1.40 -0.18
N CYS A 69 -3.64 2.44 -0.97
CA CYS A 69 -3.32 3.76 -0.42
C CYS A 69 -4.50 4.40 0.32
N VAL A 70 -5.68 4.42 -0.32
CA VAL A 70 -6.85 5.15 0.18
C VAL A 70 -7.50 4.41 1.34
N GLN A 71 -7.62 3.08 1.26
CA GLN A 71 -8.40 2.30 2.20
C GLN A 71 -7.55 1.70 3.34
N PHE A 72 -6.39 1.10 3.03
CA PHE A 72 -5.48 0.61 4.08
C PHE A 72 -4.61 1.73 4.67
N GLY A 73 -4.51 2.87 3.99
CA GLY A 73 -3.72 4.00 4.45
C GLY A 73 -2.22 3.79 4.31
N LEU A 74 -1.78 2.92 3.39
CA LEU A 74 -0.37 2.77 3.01
C LEU A 74 0.10 4.03 2.29
N ARG A 75 1.21 4.63 2.74
CA ARG A 75 1.68 5.94 2.24
C ARG A 75 3.15 5.95 1.84
N GLY A 76 3.94 5.04 2.39
CA GLY A 76 5.37 4.93 2.12
C GLY A 76 5.64 4.06 0.91
N VAL A 77 6.53 4.52 0.02
CA VAL A 77 7.07 3.67 -1.06
C VAL A 77 7.68 2.39 -0.48
N SER A 78 8.37 2.49 0.67
CA SER A 78 8.92 1.32 1.36
C SER A 78 7.85 0.36 1.85
N GLU A 79 6.71 0.85 2.35
CA GLU A 79 5.59 0.01 2.82
C GLU A 79 5.04 -0.81 1.65
N HIS A 80 4.71 -0.14 0.54
CA HIS A 80 4.23 -0.80 -0.67
C HIS A 80 5.27 -1.76 -1.25
N TYR A 81 6.54 -1.36 -1.31
CA TYR A 81 7.61 -2.20 -1.82
C TYR A 81 7.86 -3.42 -0.91
N SER A 82 7.68 -3.30 0.41
CA SER A 82 7.83 -4.42 1.34
C SER A 82 6.59 -5.32 1.42
N LEU A 83 5.45 -4.89 0.89
CA LEU A 83 4.20 -5.66 0.96
C LEU A 83 4.37 -7.01 0.27
N ARG A 84 3.99 -8.09 0.97
CA ARG A 84 3.97 -9.45 0.44
C ARG A 84 2.57 -9.92 0.14
N TRP A 85 2.47 -10.96 -0.67
CA TRP A 85 1.20 -11.50 -1.10
C TRP A 85 0.34 -12.01 0.07
N GLY A 86 0.96 -12.65 1.07
CA GLY A 86 0.28 -13.11 2.28
C GLY A 86 -0.18 -12.00 3.24
N ASP A 87 0.30 -10.77 3.06
CA ASP A 87 -0.06 -9.65 3.93
C ASP A 87 -1.48 -9.16 3.65
N VAL A 88 -2.01 -9.41 2.46
CA VAL A 88 -3.37 -9.03 2.08
C VAL A 88 -4.18 -10.29 1.82
N THR A 89 -5.13 -10.56 2.70
CA THR A 89 -5.96 -11.78 2.63
C THR A 89 -7.39 -11.45 2.23
N LEU A 90 -7.96 -12.26 1.34
CA LEU A 90 -9.37 -12.16 0.95
C LEU A 90 -10.20 -13.09 1.84
N ASN A 91 -11.07 -12.48 2.64
CA ASN A 91 -11.93 -13.13 3.63
C ASN A 91 -13.41 -12.93 3.27
N THR A 92 -14.28 -13.72 3.88
CA THR A 92 -15.74 -13.59 3.77
C THR A 92 -16.32 -13.48 5.18
N ALA A 93 -17.13 -12.44 5.41
CA ALA A 93 -17.82 -12.24 6.68
C ALA A 93 -19.02 -13.20 6.81
N SER A 94 -19.61 -13.26 8.01
CA SER A 94 -20.72 -14.17 8.30
C SER A 94 -21.98 -13.90 7.48
N ASP A 95 -22.15 -12.68 6.99
CA ASP A 95 -23.23 -12.25 6.10
C ASP A 95 -22.97 -12.53 4.61
N GLY A 96 -21.82 -13.13 4.28
CA GLY A 96 -21.39 -13.39 2.90
C GLY A 96 -20.61 -12.23 2.26
N THR A 97 -20.42 -11.10 2.95
CA THR A 97 -19.69 -9.95 2.41
C THR A 97 -18.19 -10.27 2.32
N LYS A 98 -17.62 -10.20 1.12
CA LYS A 98 -16.18 -10.34 0.92
C LYS A 98 -15.43 -9.09 1.34
N TYR A 99 -14.26 -9.26 1.94
CA TYR A 99 -13.39 -8.17 2.33
C TYR A 99 -11.91 -8.56 2.24
N LEU A 100 -11.05 -7.57 1.99
CA LEU A 100 -9.60 -7.71 2.13
C LEU A 100 -9.18 -7.28 3.53
N GLU A 101 -8.24 -7.99 4.12
CA GLU A 101 -7.64 -7.65 5.40
C GLU A 101 -6.13 -7.53 5.27
N LEU A 102 -5.59 -6.42 5.76
CA LEU A 102 -4.15 -6.17 5.81
C LEU A 102 -3.59 -6.68 7.14
N ASN A 103 -2.79 -7.73 7.06
CA ASN A 103 -1.99 -8.28 8.14
C ASN A 103 -0.65 -7.52 8.20
N GLU A 104 -0.57 -6.50 9.05
CA GLU A 104 0.65 -5.70 9.18
C GLU A 104 1.82 -6.55 9.72
N ARG A 105 2.87 -6.69 8.91
CA ARG A 105 4.18 -7.14 9.43
C ARG A 105 4.73 -6.05 10.33
N GLN A 106 5.19 -6.41 11.52
CA GLN A 106 5.84 -5.49 12.46
C GLN A 106 6.97 -4.71 11.74
N THR A 107 6.83 -3.39 11.61
CA THR A 107 7.83 -2.52 10.95
C THR A 107 8.66 -1.73 11.96
N LYS A 108 9.93 -1.52 11.62
CA LYS A 108 11.04 -0.98 12.45
C LYS A 108 10.80 0.34 13.21
N THR A 109 9.78 1.12 12.89
CA THR A 109 9.46 2.38 13.61
C THR A 109 8.65 2.18 14.88
N ARG A 110 8.20 0.96 15.16
CA ARG A 110 7.81 0.56 16.50
C ARG A 110 9.06 0.05 17.17
N THR A 111 9.69 0.89 18.01
CA THR A 111 10.72 0.43 18.95
C THR A 111 10.14 -0.79 19.64
N GLY A 112 10.68 -1.98 19.39
CA GLY A 112 10.17 -3.28 19.89
C GLY A 112 10.15 -3.43 21.41
N ALA A 113 10.11 -2.32 22.14
CA ALA A 113 9.89 -2.22 23.57
C ALA A 113 8.46 -2.58 23.98
N ASN A 114 7.48 -2.52 23.08
CA ASN A 114 6.10 -2.91 23.37
C ASN A 114 5.57 -3.91 22.35
N VAL A 115 5.47 -5.18 22.76
CA VAL A 115 4.87 -6.28 21.99
C VAL A 115 3.38 -6.04 21.70
N ALA A 116 2.75 -5.12 22.44
CA ALA A 116 1.36 -4.68 22.28
C ALA A 116 1.18 -3.56 21.24
N ASP A 117 2.26 -3.08 20.61
CA ASP A 117 2.18 -2.12 19.53
C ASP A 117 1.80 -2.91 18.24
N VAL A 118 0.57 -3.40 18.22
CA VAL A 118 -0.20 -3.86 17.06
C VAL A 118 -1.34 -2.86 16.89
N ARG A 119 -1.84 -2.59 15.68
CA ARG A 119 -3.08 -1.80 15.60
C ARG A 119 -4.18 -2.58 16.32
N GLU A 120 -4.98 -1.88 17.13
CA GLU A 120 -6.11 -2.49 17.85
C GLU A 120 -7.11 -3.16 16.89
N VAL A 121 -7.15 -2.70 15.62
CA VAL A 121 -7.96 -3.26 14.55
C VAL A 121 -7.12 -3.35 13.27
N SER A 122 -7.10 -4.54 12.66
CA SER A 122 -6.54 -4.76 11.32
C SER A 122 -7.33 -3.98 10.27
N PRO A 123 -6.68 -3.20 9.38
CA PRO A 123 -7.37 -2.50 8.31
C PRO A 123 -8.11 -3.47 7.37
N LYS A 124 -9.37 -3.13 7.01
CA LYS A 124 -10.23 -3.94 6.13
C LYS A 124 -10.80 -3.12 4.98
N ILE A 125 -10.91 -3.72 3.80
CA ILE A 125 -11.58 -3.17 2.61
C ILE A 125 -12.75 -4.07 2.29
N TYR A 126 -13.97 -3.55 2.32
CA TYR A 126 -15.17 -4.32 1.99
C TYR A 126 -15.56 -4.14 0.52
N GLY A 127 -16.21 -5.15 -0.06
CA GLY A 127 -16.85 -5.03 -1.35
C GLY A 127 -17.93 -3.95 -1.33
N THR A 128 -17.96 -3.14 -2.38
CA THR A 128 -18.94 -2.05 -2.52
C THR A 128 -20.10 -2.43 -3.43
N ASN A 129 -20.01 -3.56 -4.14
CA ASN A 129 -20.95 -3.99 -5.17
C ASN A 129 -21.19 -2.94 -6.28
N GLY A 130 -20.30 -1.94 -6.39
CA GLY A 130 -20.33 -0.91 -7.41
C GLY A 130 -19.48 -1.28 -8.63
N ASP A 131 -19.47 -0.38 -9.62
CA ASP A 131 -18.72 -0.60 -10.87
C ASP A 131 -17.20 -0.69 -10.63
N HIS A 132 -16.70 0.05 -9.63
CA HIS A 132 -15.29 0.10 -9.23
C HIS A 132 -15.03 -0.65 -7.91
N ASP A 133 -15.59 -1.85 -7.76
CA ASP A 133 -15.42 -2.63 -6.53
C ASP A 133 -13.95 -3.04 -6.30
N PRO A 134 -13.33 -2.68 -5.16
CA PRO A 134 -11.94 -3.03 -4.85
C PRO A 134 -11.71 -4.54 -4.74
N ILE A 135 -12.72 -5.32 -4.33
CA ILE A 135 -12.64 -6.78 -4.23
C ILE A 135 -12.54 -7.39 -5.63
N LYS A 136 -13.36 -6.91 -6.57
CA LYS A 136 -13.35 -7.37 -7.96
C LYS A 136 -11.97 -7.15 -8.59
N TYR A 137 -11.38 -5.96 -8.43
CA TYR A 137 -10.04 -5.70 -8.96
C TYR A 137 -8.96 -6.56 -8.31
N TYR A 138 -9.05 -6.83 -7.00
CA TYR A 138 -8.13 -7.75 -6.35
C TYR A 138 -8.28 -9.19 -6.87
N GLU A 139 -9.50 -9.68 -7.07
CA GLU A 139 -9.74 -11.01 -7.62
C GLU A 139 -9.21 -11.15 -9.05
N ILE A 140 -9.41 -10.13 -9.89
CA ILE A 140 -8.80 -10.07 -11.23
C ILE A 140 -7.28 -10.08 -11.11
N TYR A 141 -6.71 -9.24 -10.24
CA TYR A 141 -5.26 -9.20 -10.02
C TYR A 141 -4.72 -10.57 -9.61
N LYS A 142 -5.34 -11.23 -8.63
CA LYS A 142 -5.02 -12.59 -8.19
C LYS A 142 -5.05 -13.59 -9.36
N SER A 143 -6.07 -13.53 -10.21
CA SER A 143 -6.20 -14.43 -11.37
C SER A 143 -5.13 -14.21 -12.45
N LYS A 144 -4.61 -12.98 -12.55
CA LYS A 144 -3.62 -12.58 -13.55
C LYS A 144 -2.17 -12.78 -13.08
N ARG A 145 -1.95 -13.07 -11.80
CA ARG A 145 -0.61 -13.42 -11.28
C ARG A 145 -0.12 -14.73 -11.90
N PRO A 146 1.19 -14.87 -12.17
CA PRO A 146 1.75 -16.12 -12.68
C PRO A 146 1.52 -17.28 -11.72
N GLN A 147 1.22 -18.46 -12.26
CA GLN A 147 1.21 -19.69 -11.48
C GLN A 147 2.59 -19.92 -10.84
N ASN A 148 2.60 -20.28 -9.55
CA ASN A 148 3.80 -20.41 -8.69
C ASN A 148 4.50 -19.08 -8.34
N PHE A 149 3.77 -17.96 -8.30
CA PHE A 149 4.26 -16.68 -7.76
C PHE A 149 3.18 -15.99 -6.90
N CYS A 150 2.57 -16.80 -6.04
CA CYS A 150 1.45 -16.48 -5.16
C CYS A 150 1.66 -17.06 -3.74
N ASP A 151 2.89 -17.37 -3.36
CA ASP A 151 3.23 -17.80 -2.00
C ASP A 151 3.17 -16.61 -1.04
N ALA A 152 2.99 -16.88 0.26
CA ALA A 152 2.80 -15.82 1.25
C ALA A 152 3.95 -14.79 1.28
N GLU A 153 5.18 -15.23 0.99
CA GLU A 153 6.40 -14.41 0.98
C GLU A 153 6.70 -13.75 -0.38
N ASP A 154 5.94 -14.08 -1.42
CA ASP A 154 6.13 -13.47 -2.74
C ASP A 154 5.76 -11.99 -2.71
N PRO A 155 6.38 -11.16 -3.56
CA PRO A 155 6.07 -9.73 -3.62
C PRO A 155 4.60 -9.47 -3.96
N PHE A 156 3.97 -8.51 -3.26
CA PHE A 156 2.59 -8.16 -3.56
C PHE A 156 2.46 -7.50 -4.93
N TYR A 157 3.34 -6.55 -5.29
CA TYR A 157 3.33 -5.87 -6.57
C TYR A 157 4.31 -6.49 -7.56
N LEU A 158 3.78 -6.96 -8.69
CA LEU A 158 4.55 -7.57 -9.76
C LEU A 158 4.79 -6.61 -10.91
N ALA A 159 5.91 -6.78 -11.62
CA ALA A 159 6.22 -5.99 -12.80
C ALA A 159 5.20 -6.30 -13.92
N PRO A 160 4.49 -5.29 -14.46
CA PRO A 160 3.58 -5.50 -15.58
C PRO A 160 4.38 -5.82 -16.84
N ARG A 161 3.87 -6.75 -17.66
CA ARG A 161 4.49 -7.06 -18.96
C ARG A 161 4.38 -5.85 -19.88
N THR A 162 5.49 -5.46 -20.49
CA THR A 162 5.60 -4.28 -21.38
C THR A 162 5.59 -4.62 -22.88
N ILE A 163 5.69 -5.90 -23.24
CA ILE A 163 5.71 -6.36 -24.64
C ILE A 163 4.29 -6.28 -25.23
N SER A 164 4.21 -5.85 -26.50
CA SER A 164 2.98 -5.58 -27.25
C SER A 164 1.96 -6.72 -27.20
N LEU A 165 0.69 -6.34 -26.99
CA LEU A 165 -0.52 -7.17 -27.05
C LEU A 165 -0.79 -7.76 -28.45
N ALA A 166 -0.02 -7.35 -29.48
CA ALA A 166 -0.08 -7.94 -30.82
C ALA A 166 0.45 -9.39 -30.88
N ASP A 167 1.13 -9.87 -29.83
CA ASP A 167 1.43 -11.28 -29.66
C ASP A 167 0.19 -11.97 -29.06
N THR A 168 -0.61 -12.59 -29.92
CA THR A 168 -1.87 -13.32 -29.63
C THR A 168 -1.70 -14.51 -28.65
N ARG A 169 -0.51 -14.70 -28.06
CA ARG A 169 -0.14 -15.81 -27.16
C ARG A 169 0.11 -15.41 -25.71
N SER A 170 -0.04 -14.14 -25.33
CA SER A 170 0.30 -13.70 -23.97
C SER A 170 -0.93 -13.41 -23.11
N GLU A 171 -1.56 -14.48 -22.60
CA GLU A 171 -2.49 -14.37 -21.45
C GLU A 171 -1.81 -13.84 -20.18
N ILE A 172 -0.47 -13.75 -20.19
CA ILE A 172 0.39 -13.34 -19.09
C ILE A 172 0.42 -11.81 -18.97
N TRP A 173 -0.08 -11.32 -17.83
CA TRP A 173 -0.15 -9.88 -17.53
C TRP A 173 1.04 -9.39 -16.71
N PHE A 174 1.53 -10.21 -15.80
CA PHE A 174 2.60 -9.87 -14.86
C PHE A 174 3.78 -10.82 -15.02
N LEU A 175 4.98 -10.30 -14.85
CA LEU A 175 6.20 -11.10 -14.81
C LEU A 175 6.37 -11.72 -13.41
N ARG A 176 7.14 -12.80 -13.31
CA ARG A 176 7.58 -13.38 -12.03
C ARG A 176 8.73 -12.55 -11.42
N GLN A 177 8.47 -11.27 -11.28
CA GLN A 177 9.46 -10.27 -10.90
C GLN A 177 8.77 -9.18 -10.10
N LYS A 178 9.43 -8.73 -9.04
CA LYS A 178 8.96 -7.63 -8.23
C LYS A 178 9.04 -6.32 -9.03
N ILE A 179 8.07 -5.44 -8.84
CA ILE A 179 8.16 -4.11 -9.44
C ILE A 179 9.37 -3.34 -8.90
N GLY A 180 10.14 -2.70 -9.80
CA GLY A 180 11.31 -1.88 -9.44
C GLY A 180 12.61 -2.65 -9.23
N GLU A 181 12.63 -3.96 -9.47
CA GLU A 181 13.88 -4.70 -9.70
C GLU A 181 14.18 -4.66 -11.20
N ASP A 182 15.45 -4.44 -11.58
CA ASP A 182 15.88 -4.50 -12.97
C ASP A 182 15.96 -5.97 -13.42
N SER A 183 15.47 -6.26 -14.64
CA SER A 183 15.47 -7.61 -15.26
C SER A 183 16.83 -7.99 -15.80
#